data_AF-A0A933GHW2-F1
#
_entry.id   AF-A0A933GHW2-F1
#
_cell.length_a   1.000
_cell.length_b   1.000
_cell.length_c   1.000
_cell.angle_alpha   90.00
_cell.angle_beta   90.00
_cell.angle_gamma   90.00
#
_symmetry.space_group_name_H-M   'P 1'
#
loop_
_entity.id
_entity.type
_entity.pdbx_description
1 polymer ?
#
loop_
_entity_poly.entity_id
_entity_poly.type
_entity_poly.pdbx_seq_one_letter_code
_entity_poly.pdbx_strand_id
1 'polypeptide(L)' 'MKDLRTELYQIVYEKPIYPKNLYLKRAPMKHAEYREKVIKKQIRLMHERGIWARPSR' A
#
# COMPACT_ATOMS: atom_id res chain seq x y z
N MET A 1 -22.68 21.33 -5.46
CA MET A 1 -22.73 19.93 -4.98
C MET A 1 -21.34 19.34 -5.17
N LYS A 2 -20.58 19.08 -4.09
CA LYS A 2 -19.28 18.38 -4.20
C LYS A 2 -19.54 16.91 -4.54
N ASP A 3 -18.66 16.32 -5.34
CA ASP A 3 -18.76 14.92 -5.72
C ASP A 3 -18.31 14.03 -4.55
N LEU A 4 -19.25 13.31 -3.95
CA LEU A 4 -19.04 12.38 -2.83
C LEU A 4 -17.96 11.33 -3.13
N ARG A 5 -17.79 10.93 -4.40
CA ARG A 5 -16.76 9.96 -4.81
C ARG A 5 -15.36 10.53 -4.61
N THR A 6 -15.17 11.81 -4.93
CA THR A 6 -13.88 12.50 -4.76
C THR A 6 -13.48 12.55 -3.29
N GLU A 7 -14.44 12.81 -2.40
CA GLU A 7 -14.20 12.86 -0.95
C GLU A 7 -13.85 11.47 -0.39
N LEU A 8 -14.57 10.42 -0.81
CA LEU A 8 -14.24 9.05 -0.43
C LEU A 8 -12.84 8.62 -0.90
N TYR A 9 -12.44 9.01 -2.12
CA TYR A 9 -11.09 8.72 -2.60
C TYR A 9 -10.00 9.40 -1.76
N GLN A 10 -10.24 10.63 -1.27
CA GLN A 10 -9.28 11.31 -0.39
C GLN A 10 -9.04 10.50 0.90
N ILE A 11 -10.11 9.98 1.51
CA ILE A 11 -10.03 9.17 2.73
C ILE A 11 -9.30 7.85 2.46
N VAL A 12 -9.69 7.12 1.41
CA VAL A 12 -9.10 5.81 1.08
C VAL A 12 -7.60 5.93 0.78
N TYR A 13 -7.18 7.01 0.11
CA TYR A 13 -5.78 7.22 -0.27
C TYR A 13 -4.99 8.13 0.68
N GLU A 14 -5.55 8.48 1.85
CA GLU A 14 -4.91 9.32 2.86
C GLU A 14 -3.63 8.66 3.40
N LYS A 15 -3.73 7.38 3.76
CA LYS A 15 -2.63 6.59 4.36
C LYS A 15 -2.36 5.32 3.54
N PRO A 16 -1.81 5.45 2.32
CA PRO A 16 -1.65 4.31 1.43
C PRO A 16 -0.67 3.28 2.01
N ILE A 17 -0.91 2.01 1.70
CA ILE A 17 -0.01 0.90 2.02
C ILE A 17 1.07 0.80 0.93
N TYR A 18 0.67 0.91 -0.34
CA TYR A 18 1.58 0.83 -1.47
C TYR A 18 2.10 2.20 -1.91
N PRO A 19 3.32 2.28 -2.48
CA PRO A 19 3.83 3.50 -3.07
C PRO A 19 2.97 3.92 -4.26
N LYS A 20 2.63 5.21 -4.34
CA LYS A 20 1.90 5.78 -5.48
C LYS A 20 2.79 5.73 -6.73
N ASN A 21 2.23 5.24 -7.85
CA ASN A 21 2.83 5.32 -9.18
C ASN A 21 4.28 4.80 -9.26
N LEU A 22 4.55 3.65 -8.63
CA LEU A 22 5.90 3.06 -8.50
C LEU A 22 6.68 2.94 -9.83
N TYR A 23 5.97 2.80 -10.95
CA TYR A 23 6.55 2.61 -12.28
C TYR A 23 6.43 3.83 -13.21
N LEU A 24 6.08 5.00 -12.69
CA LEU A 24 5.97 6.22 -13.50
C LEU A 24 7.31 6.63 -14.14
N LYS A 25 8.43 6.34 -13.47
CA LYS A 25 9.79 6.76 -13.88
C LYS A 25 10.78 5.61 -14.00
N ARG A 26 10.33 4.35 -13.86
CA ARG A 26 11.20 3.17 -13.91
C ARG A 26 10.47 1.96 -14.46
N ALA A 27 11.24 1.04 -15.03
CA ALA A 27 10.72 -0.26 -15.44
C ALA A 27 10.20 -1.10 -14.24
N PRO A 28 9.22 -2.00 -14.47
CA PRO A 28 8.75 -2.95 -13.49
C PRO A 28 9.88 -3.78 -12.85
N MET A 29 9.74 -4.09 -11.56
CA MET A 29 10.64 -5.01 -10.86
C MET A 29 10.31 -6.45 -11.24
N LYS A 30 11.30 -7.35 -11.14
CA LYS A 30 11.03 -8.79 -11.15
C LYS A 30 10.43 -9.23 -9.80
N HIS A 31 9.74 -10.37 -9.78
CA HIS A 31 8.99 -10.85 -8.61
C HIS A 31 9.81 -10.90 -7.31
N ALA A 32 11.03 -11.46 -7.35
CA ALA A 32 11.89 -11.55 -6.17
C ALA A 32 12.27 -10.16 -5.63
N GLU A 33 12.69 -9.26 -6.51
CA GLU A 33 13.03 -7.89 -6.15
C GLU A 33 11.82 -7.15 -5.55
N TYR A 34 10.65 -7.29 -6.18
CA TYR A 34 9.41 -6.67 -5.72
C TYR A 34 9.00 -7.17 -4.33
N ARG A 35 9.14 -8.48 -4.08
CA ARG A 35 8.85 -9.07 -2.77
C ARG A 35 9.69 -8.48 -1.66
N GLU A 36 10.99 -8.35 -1.91
CA GLU A 36 11.96 -7.86 -0.92
C GLU A 36 11.85 -6.35 -0.70
N LYS A 37 11.80 -5.57 -1.79
CA LYS A 37 11.85 -4.10 -1.72
C LYS A 37 10.50 -3.47 -1.40
N VAL A 38 9.41 -4.12 -1.81
CA VAL A 38 8.04 -3.65 -1.64
C VAL A 38 7.37 -4.56 -0.61
N ILE A 39 6.81 -5.71 -1.01
CA ILE A 39 5.79 -6.46 -0.26
C ILE A 39 6.11 -6.63 1.25
N LYS A 40 7.33 -7.04 1.61
CA LYS A 40 7.71 -7.25 3.02
C LYS A 40 7.51 -6.00 3.89
N LYS A 41 7.75 -4.80 3.34
CA LYS A 41 7.53 -3.53 4.04
C LYS A 41 6.05 -3.25 4.22
N GLN A 42 5.21 -3.54 3.22
CA GLN A 42 3.76 -3.35 3.33
C GLN A 42 3.12 -4.30 4.34
N ILE A 43 3.55 -5.56 4.38
CA ILE A 43 3.08 -6.52 5.39
C ILE A 43 3.40 -6.02 6.80
N ARG A 44 4.62 -5.54 7.02
CA ARG A 44 5.01 -4.96 8.30
C ARG A 44 4.14 -3.76 8.67
N LEU A 45 3.92 -2.85 7.73
CA LEU A 45 3.08 -1.67 7.91
C LEU A 45 1.63 -2.03 8.29
N MET A 46 1.08 -3.09 7.69
CA MET A 46 -0.27 -3.57 8.02
C MET A 46 -0.36 -4.09 9.45
N HIS A 47 0.68 -4.78 9.94
CA HIS A 47 0.74 -5.20 11.34
C HIS A 47 0.91 -4.01 12.29
N GLU A 48 1.83 -3.08 11.97
CA GLU A 48 2.08 -1.88 12.78
C GLU A 48 0.84 -1.00 12.93
N ARG A 49 0.00 -0.94 11.89
CA ARG A 49 -1.26 -0.18 11.88
C ARG A 49 -2.47 -0.96 12.42
N GLY A 50 -2.27 -2.22 12.85
CA GLY A 50 -3.37 -3.06 13.33
C GLY A 50 -4.39 -3.45 12.25
N ILE A 51 -4.03 -3.34 10.96
CA ILE A 51 -4.90 -3.71 9.83
C ILE A 51 -4.98 -5.23 9.70
N TRP A 52 -3.86 -5.91 9.89
CA TRP A 52 -3.78 -7.36 9.83
C TRP A 52 -3.14 -7.90 11.12
N ALA A 53 -3.84 -8.77 11.83
CA ALA A 53 -3.30 -9.47 12.98
C ALA A 53 -2.28 -10.53 12.55
N ARG A 54 -1.22 -10.72 13.35
CA ARG A 54 -0.36 -11.89 13.21
C ARG A 54 -1.12 -13.13 13.67
N PRO A 55 -0.90 -14.30 13.05
CA PRO A 55 -1.50 -15.54 13.54
C PRO A 55 -1.08 -15.79 15.00
N SER A 56 -2.05 -16.06 15.86
CA SER A 56 -1.78 -16.60 17.20
C SER A 56 -1.26 -18.03 17.03
N ARG A 57 -0.13 -18.34 17.67
CA ARG A 57 0.38 -19.71 17.73
C ARG A 57 -0.58 -20.63 18.45
#